data_AF-X1UVN6-F1
#
_entry.id   AF-X1UVN6-F1
#
_cell.length_a   1.000
_cell.length_b   1.000
_cell.length_c   1.000
_cell.angle_alpha   90.00
_cell.angle_beta   90.00
_cell.angle_gamma   90.00
#
_symmetry.space_group_name_H-M   'P 1'
#
loop_
_entity.id
_entity.type
_entity.pdbx_description
1 polymer ?
#
loop_
_entity_poly.entity_id
_entity_poly.type
_entity_poly.pdbx_seq_one_letter_code
_entity_poly.pdbx_strand_id
1 'polypeptide(L)'
;SADADYLPLSGTSMSCPIVAGALAILKQAYPSITPETARIALLEGARDLSDVEDVEFLKSGFGLINVSASLDYLNYLNATYSKVNDVAKIAPDELPVQPYDLLNFPGDRQLFNLTVISGKNNNYDINYSSIVEGISLSIDKPQLTFSDAGVNFVALDIEIESDAAPGIRIFELNLTSGVRLYDKINVSIDVRLPEHRVLMDSYHGLNDWLPELSFYQMDFYG
;
A
#
# COMPACT_ATOMS: atom_id res chain seq x y z
N SER A 1 5.18 53.03 -12.26
CA SER A 1 4.06 52.23 -11.74
C SER A 1 4.00 50.96 -12.53
N ALA A 2 4.33 49.85 -11.89
CA ALA A 2 4.00 48.47 -12.25
C ALA A 2 4.44 47.64 -11.05
N ASP A 3 3.71 47.82 -9.95
CA ASP A 3 3.80 46.94 -8.79
C ASP A 3 3.22 45.61 -9.25
N ALA A 4 4.04 44.55 -9.27
CA ALA A 4 3.59 43.28 -9.79
C ALA A 4 2.75 42.58 -8.72
N ASP A 5 1.42 42.67 -8.83
CA ASP A 5 0.44 42.01 -7.94
C ASP A 5 0.56 40.46 -7.94
N TYR A 6 1.38 39.88 -8.82
CA TYR A 6 1.57 38.44 -8.96
C TYR A 6 3.05 38.07 -9.07
N LEU A 7 3.45 37.07 -8.29
CA LEU A 7 4.79 36.50 -8.30
C LEU A 7 4.71 34.98 -8.51
N PRO A 8 5.36 34.41 -9.55
CA PRO A 8 5.42 32.97 -9.71
C PRO A 8 6.33 32.37 -8.62
N LEU A 9 5.78 31.40 -7.88
CA LEU A 9 6.50 30.67 -6.84
C LEU A 9 6.37 29.17 -7.08
N SER A 10 7.39 28.41 -6.66
CA SER A 10 7.42 26.95 -6.76
C SER A 10 7.69 26.32 -5.39
N GLY A 11 7.06 25.18 -5.13
CA GLY A 11 7.22 24.42 -3.90
C GLY A 11 5.94 23.69 -3.49
N THR A 12 6.06 22.72 -2.58
CA THR A 12 4.92 21.97 -2.03
C THR A 12 3.92 22.87 -1.28
N SER A 13 4.40 24.00 -0.76
CA SER A 13 3.56 25.08 -0.20
C SER A 13 2.57 25.66 -1.20
N MET A 14 2.86 25.61 -2.51
CA MET A 14 1.94 26.05 -3.57
C MET A 14 0.97 24.94 -3.99
N SER A 15 1.34 23.67 -3.82
CA SER A 15 0.44 22.53 -4.05
C SER A 15 -0.63 22.39 -2.96
N CYS A 16 -0.28 22.69 -1.70
CA CYS A 16 -1.21 22.62 -0.55
C CYS A 16 -2.53 23.41 -0.75
N PRO A 17 -2.52 24.72 -1.10
CA PRO A 17 -3.75 25.48 -1.31
C PRO A 17 -4.55 24.99 -2.53
N ILE A 18 -3.92 24.39 -3.54
CA ILE A 18 -4.61 23.79 -4.68
C ILE A 18 -5.43 22.56 -4.22
N VAL A 19 -4.83 21.69 -3.42
CA VAL A 19 -5.53 20.52 -2.85
C VAL A 19 -6.66 20.96 -1.92
N ALA A 20 -6.44 22.01 -1.10
CA ALA A 20 -7.49 22.57 -0.25
C ALA A 20 -8.67 23.14 -1.07
N GLY A 21 -8.38 23.81 -2.19
CA GLY A 21 -9.40 24.29 -3.12
C GLY A 21 -10.18 23.16 -3.77
N ALA A 22 -9.51 22.09 -4.21
CA ALA A 22 -10.16 20.88 -4.72
C ALA A 22 -11.11 20.26 -3.67
N LEU A 23 -10.66 20.14 -2.43
CA LEU A 23 -11.49 19.62 -1.33
C LEU A 23 -12.69 20.52 -1.04
N ALA A 24 -12.54 21.84 -1.13
CA ALA A 24 -13.65 22.79 -1.01
C ALA A 24 -14.71 22.59 -2.09
N ILE A 25 -14.30 22.31 -3.35
CA ILE A 25 -15.22 21.99 -4.45
C ILE A 25 -16.00 20.71 -4.15
N LEU A 26 -15.32 19.65 -3.70
CA LEU A 26 -16.00 18.40 -3.32
C LEU A 26 -16.99 18.60 -2.18
N LYS A 27 -16.60 19.38 -1.16
CA LYS A 27 -17.47 19.71 -0.02
C LYS A 27 -18.67 20.55 -0.42
N GLN A 28 -18.53 21.45 -1.41
CA GLN A 28 -19.64 22.21 -1.95
C GLN A 28 -20.64 21.31 -2.70
N ALA A 29 -20.14 20.34 -3.48
CA ALA A 29 -20.98 19.39 -4.19
C ALA A 29 -21.70 18.41 -3.25
N TYR A 30 -21.01 17.96 -2.20
CA TYR A 30 -21.54 17.04 -1.19
C TYR A 30 -21.33 17.58 0.24
N PRO A 31 -22.24 18.44 0.74
CA PRO A 31 -22.06 19.11 2.03
C PRO A 31 -21.93 18.18 3.25
N SER A 32 -22.49 16.97 3.18
CA SER A 32 -22.48 16.00 4.28
C SER A 32 -21.26 15.08 4.32
N ILE A 33 -20.29 15.21 3.39
CA ILE A 33 -19.12 14.32 3.40
C ILE A 33 -18.22 14.56 4.60
N THR A 34 -17.66 13.49 5.15
CA THR A 34 -16.61 13.56 6.18
C THR A 34 -15.26 13.93 5.55
N PRO A 35 -14.32 14.50 6.32
CA PRO A 35 -12.96 14.77 5.84
C PRO A 35 -12.28 13.53 5.25
N GLU A 36 -12.51 12.37 5.86
CA GLU A 36 -11.96 11.08 5.43
C GLU A 36 -12.57 10.61 4.11
N THR A 37 -13.89 10.78 3.94
CA THR A 37 -14.56 10.50 2.65
C THR A 37 -14.04 11.40 1.55
N ALA A 38 -13.86 12.70 1.83
CA ALA A 38 -13.27 13.64 0.88
C ALA A 38 -11.82 13.26 0.52
N ARG A 39 -11.03 12.84 1.53
CA ARG A 39 -9.67 12.33 1.32
C ARG A 39 -9.68 11.10 0.42
N ILE A 40 -10.50 10.09 0.72
CA ILE A 40 -10.62 8.87 -0.09
C ILE A 40 -10.99 9.24 -1.52
N ALA A 41 -11.99 10.11 -1.72
CA ALA A 41 -12.38 10.54 -3.06
C ALA A 41 -11.23 11.19 -3.86
N LEU A 42 -10.38 11.98 -3.21
CA LEU A 42 -9.20 12.55 -3.85
C LEU A 42 -8.12 11.51 -4.19
N LEU A 43 -7.95 10.48 -3.35
CA LEU A 43 -7.01 9.39 -3.59
C LEU A 43 -7.49 8.49 -4.74
N GLU A 44 -8.77 8.10 -4.71
CA GLU A 44 -9.41 7.28 -5.76
C GLU A 44 -9.54 8.00 -7.10
N GLY A 45 -9.74 9.32 -7.05
CA GLY A 45 -9.80 10.16 -8.23
C GLY A 45 -8.43 10.57 -8.78
N ALA A 46 -7.33 10.29 -8.07
CA ALA A 46 -6.01 10.71 -8.52
C ALA A 46 -5.60 9.98 -9.80
N ARG A 47 -4.92 10.69 -10.70
CA ARG A 47 -4.32 10.10 -11.88
C ARG A 47 -2.96 9.53 -11.50
N ASP A 48 -2.85 8.21 -11.58
CA ASP A 48 -1.56 7.54 -11.45
C ASP A 48 -0.54 8.09 -12.46
N LEU A 49 0.70 8.22 -12.01
CA LEU A 49 1.84 8.71 -12.76
C LEU A 49 2.88 7.61 -13.02
N SER A 50 2.53 6.34 -12.78
CA SER A 50 3.36 5.17 -13.11
C SER A 50 3.74 5.07 -14.59
N ASP A 51 3.02 5.77 -15.47
CA ASP A 51 3.31 5.90 -16.90
C ASP A 51 4.45 6.90 -17.20
N VAL A 52 4.86 7.69 -16.21
CA VAL A 52 5.94 8.68 -16.32
C VAL A 52 7.24 8.07 -15.79
N GLU A 53 8.28 8.08 -16.63
CA GLU A 53 9.62 7.64 -16.22
C GLU A 53 10.07 8.37 -14.94
N ASP A 54 10.73 7.64 -14.03
CA ASP A 54 11.26 8.11 -12.75
C ASP A 54 10.24 8.58 -11.68
N VAL A 55 8.94 8.39 -11.90
CA VAL A 55 7.89 8.69 -10.91
C VAL A 55 7.56 7.45 -10.09
N GLU A 56 8.15 7.36 -8.91
CA GLU A 56 7.85 6.33 -7.90
C GLU A 56 6.67 6.76 -7.02
N PHE A 57 5.94 5.78 -6.47
CA PHE A 57 4.89 6.01 -5.47
C PHE A 57 5.42 6.83 -4.28
N LEU A 58 6.67 6.63 -3.86
CA LEU A 58 7.27 7.40 -2.77
C LEU A 58 7.44 8.89 -3.09
N LYS A 59 7.53 9.26 -4.38
CA LYS A 59 7.70 10.64 -4.84
C LYS A 59 6.36 11.33 -5.08
N SER A 60 5.37 10.60 -5.60
CA SER A 60 4.10 11.16 -6.06
C SER A 60 2.87 10.74 -5.24
N GLY A 61 3.01 9.79 -4.33
CA GLY A 61 1.90 9.17 -3.62
C GLY A 61 0.94 8.49 -4.61
N PHE A 62 -0.34 8.82 -4.49
CA PHE A 62 -1.40 8.34 -5.39
C PHE A 62 -1.43 9.05 -6.75
N GLY A 63 -0.48 9.96 -7.01
CA GLY A 63 -0.34 10.65 -8.29
C GLY A 63 -0.96 12.05 -8.32
N LEU A 64 -1.39 12.48 -9.50
CA LEU A 64 -1.85 13.85 -9.76
C LEU A 64 -3.33 14.00 -9.41
N ILE A 65 -3.66 14.99 -8.56
CA ILE A 65 -5.04 15.29 -8.19
C ILE A 65 -5.93 15.56 -9.41
N ASN A 66 -7.08 14.90 -9.47
CA ASN A 66 -8.10 15.14 -10.49
C ASN A 66 -9.49 15.26 -9.85
N VAL A 67 -9.99 16.49 -9.83
CA VAL A 67 -11.26 16.85 -9.17
C VAL A 67 -12.47 16.25 -9.89
N SER A 68 -12.43 16.11 -11.23
CA SER A 68 -13.57 15.54 -11.96
C SER A 68 -13.73 14.07 -11.62
N ALA A 69 -12.64 13.29 -11.68
CA ALA A 69 -12.65 11.87 -11.33
C ALA A 69 -13.04 11.66 -9.86
N SER A 70 -12.57 12.53 -8.95
CA SER A 70 -12.98 12.50 -7.54
C SER A 70 -14.48 12.74 -7.35
N LEU A 71 -15.06 13.66 -8.13
CA LEU A 71 -16.50 13.93 -8.10
C LEU A 71 -17.30 12.77 -8.70
N ASP A 72 -16.81 12.18 -9.79
CA ASP A 72 -17.43 11.01 -10.44
C ASP A 72 -17.45 9.81 -9.49
N TYR A 73 -16.38 9.61 -8.71
CA TYR A 73 -16.34 8.61 -7.64
C TYR A 73 -17.43 8.85 -6.58
N LEU A 74 -17.58 10.08 -6.09
CA LEU A 74 -18.64 10.42 -5.13
C LEU A 74 -20.05 10.24 -5.74
N ASN A 75 -20.24 10.60 -7.01
CA ASN A 75 -21.49 10.39 -7.74
C ASN A 75 -21.83 8.91 -7.83
N TYR A 76 -20.84 8.06 -8.15
CA TYR A 76 -21.00 6.61 -8.19
C TYR A 76 -21.44 6.05 -6.83
N LEU A 77 -20.79 6.48 -5.73
CA LEU A 77 -21.14 6.03 -4.39
C LEU A 77 -22.55 6.46 -3.98
N ASN A 78 -22.92 7.69 -4.29
CA ASN A 78 -24.25 8.21 -4.02
C ASN A 78 -25.32 7.42 -4.79
N ALA A 79 -25.08 7.16 -6.08
CA ALA A 79 -26.00 6.40 -6.93
C ALA A 79 -26.13 4.93 -6.50
N THR A 80 -25.02 4.29 -6.11
CA THR A 80 -24.97 2.85 -5.81
C THR A 80 -25.43 2.53 -4.40
N TYR A 81 -25.02 3.33 -3.40
CA TYR A 81 -25.21 3.02 -1.99
C TYR A 81 -26.09 4.04 -1.25
N SER A 82 -26.44 5.17 -1.87
CA SER A 82 -27.17 6.30 -1.25
C SER A 82 -26.51 6.84 0.03
N LYS A 83 -25.24 6.47 0.27
CA LYS A 83 -24.46 6.79 1.47
C LYS A 83 -23.01 7.03 1.06
N VAL A 84 -22.70 8.27 0.70
CA VAL A 84 -21.35 8.68 0.25
C VAL A 84 -20.26 8.48 1.30
N ASN A 85 -20.59 8.55 2.59
CA ASN A 85 -19.64 8.32 3.69
C ASN A 85 -19.40 6.84 4.00
N ASP A 86 -20.14 5.93 3.37
CA ASP A 86 -19.98 4.48 3.56
C ASP A 86 -18.87 3.93 2.65
N VAL A 87 -17.66 4.43 2.90
CA VAL A 87 -16.43 4.17 2.17
C VAL A 87 -15.29 3.88 3.14
N ALA A 88 -14.33 3.09 2.67
CA ALA A 88 -13.07 2.88 3.33
C ALA A 88 -12.00 2.58 2.28
N LYS A 89 -10.76 2.91 2.60
CA LYS A 89 -9.58 2.66 1.76
C LYS A 89 -8.47 2.08 2.62
N ILE A 90 -7.71 1.14 2.08
CA ILE A 90 -6.45 0.68 2.67
C ILE A 90 -5.30 1.10 1.74
N ALA A 91 -4.21 1.57 2.33
CA ALA A 91 -3.06 2.09 1.59
C ALA A 91 -1.75 1.50 2.11
N PRO A 92 -0.73 1.29 1.26
CA PRO A 92 -0.73 1.54 -0.20
C PRO A 92 -1.54 0.50 -0.99
N ASP A 93 -1.84 0.79 -2.27
CA ASP A 93 -2.62 -0.11 -3.14
C ASP A 93 -1.80 -1.32 -3.62
N GLU A 94 -0.47 -1.21 -3.59
CA GLU A 94 0.46 -2.25 -4.00
C GLU A 94 1.62 -2.40 -3.00
N LEU A 95 2.05 -3.64 -2.79
CA LEU A 95 3.21 -4.01 -1.97
C LEU A 95 4.10 -5.03 -2.69
N PRO A 96 5.41 -5.03 -2.43
CA PRO A 96 6.16 -4.03 -1.67
C PRO A 96 6.30 -2.71 -2.46
N VAL A 97 6.35 -1.59 -1.74
CA VAL A 97 6.54 -0.29 -2.37
C VAL A 97 7.99 -0.15 -2.81
N GLN A 98 8.21 -0.07 -4.12
CA GLN A 98 9.56 0.14 -4.68
C GLN A 98 10.14 1.50 -4.25
N PRO A 99 11.47 1.59 -4.01
CA PRO A 99 12.48 0.55 -4.20
C PRO A 99 12.73 -0.32 -2.95
N TYR A 100 11.90 -0.24 -1.91
CA TYR A 100 12.09 -0.95 -0.64
C TYR A 100 11.56 -2.39 -0.65
N ASP A 101 11.84 -3.10 -1.74
CA ASP A 101 11.64 -4.54 -1.83
C ASP A 101 12.86 -5.24 -1.23
N LEU A 102 12.84 -5.41 0.09
CA LEU A 102 13.90 -6.09 0.84
C LEU A 102 13.58 -7.56 1.09
N LEU A 103 12.52 -8.07 0.48
CA LEU A 103 11.98 -9.40 0.75
C LEU A 103 12.20 -10.27 -0.49
N ASN A 104 13.43 -10.73 -0.68
CA ASN A 104 13.83 -11.46 -1.89
C ASN A 104 14.33 -12.87 -1.61
N PHE A 105 14.87 -13.15 -0.43
CA PHE A 105 15.55 -14.41 -0.14
C PHE A 105 14.82 -15.23 0.93
N PRO A 106 14.94 -16.58 0.90
CA PRO A 106 14.43 -17.43 1.98
C PRO A 106 14.96 -17.01 3.34
N GLY A 107 14.06 -16.84 4.31
CA GLY A 107 14.35 -16.32 5.65
C GLY A 107 14.26 -14.79 5.78
N ASP A 108 14.06 -14.04 4.70
CA ASP A 108 13.80 -12.61 4.78
C ASP A 108 12.44 -12.34 5.41
N ARG A 109 12.39 -11.32 6.27
CA ARG A 109 11.17 -10.88 6.93
C ARG A 109 11.07 -9.37 6.91
N GLN A 110 9.87 -8.86 6.59
CA GLN A 110 9.61 -7.43 6.52
C GLN A 110 8.24 -7.09 7.10
N LEU A 111 8.24 -6.03 7.92
CA LEU A 111 7.03 -5.45 8.49
C LEU A 111 6.59 -4.25 7.65
N PHE A 112 5.38 -4.31 7.11
CA PHE A 112 4.73 -3.25 6.34
C PHE A 112 3.66 -2.56 7.19
N ASN A 113 3.66 -1.23 7.21
CA ASN A 113 2.64 -0.44 7.89
C ASN A 113 1.56 -0.01 6.89
N LEU A 114 0.36 -0.56 7.05
CA LEU A 114 -0.82 -0.25 6.25
C LEU A 114 -1.65 0.83 6.94
N THR A 115 -2.17 1.76 6.14
CA THR A 115 -3.07 2.82 6.61
C THR A 115 -4.49 2.50 6.18
N VAL A 116 -5.41 2.40 7.13
CA VAL A 116 -6.84 2.20 6.86
C VAL A 116 -7.59 3.50 7.16
N ILE A 117 -8.32 4.01 6.18
CA ILE A 117 -9.12 5.23 6.26
C ILE A 117 -10.58 4.83 6.16
N SER A 118 -11.43 5.29 7.09
CA SER A 118 -12.87 5.04 7.07
C SER A 118 -13.65 6.35 7.03
N GLY A 119 -14.63 6.43 6.13
CA GLY A 119 -15.52 7.58 5.98
C GLY A 119 -16.63 7.69 7.04
N LYS A 120 -16.85 6.63 7.84
CA LYS A 120 -17.87 6.55 8.89
C LYS A 120 -17.47 5.56 10.00
N ASN A 121 -18.34 5.41 11.00
CA ASN A 121 -18.26 4.30 11.94
C ASN A 121 -18.53 2.96 11.25
N ASN A 122 -17.65 1.98 11.47
CA ASN A 122 -17.81 0.63 10.95
C ASN A 122 -16.83 -0.36 11.60
N ASN A 123 -17.09 -1.64 11.40
CA ASN A 123 -16.18 -2.73 11.72
C ASN A 123 -15.66 -3.32 10.42
N TYR A 124 -14.34 -3.32 10.26
CA TYR A 124 -13.67 -3.89 9.08
C TYR A 124 -12.83 -5.10 9.46
N ASP A 125 -12.79 -6.07 8.56
CA ASP A 125 -11.97 -7.26 8.61
C ASP A 125 -10.96 -7.19 7.46
N ILE A 126 -9.69 -7.38 7.79
CA ILE A 126 -8.61 -7.53 6.83
C ILE A 126 -8.28 -9.00 6.73
N ASN A 127 -8.45 -9.55 5.53
CA ASN A 127 -8.17 -10.95 5.25
C ASN A 127 -7.34 -11.09 3.96
N TYR A 128 -6.72 -12.24 3.77
CA TYR A 128 -6.03 -12.61 2.54
C TYR A 128 -6.71 -13.83 1.93
N SER A 129 -6.80 -13.85 0.60
CA SER A 129 -7.63 -14.81 -0.13
C SER A 129 -7.11 -16.25 -0.12
N SER A 130 -5.84 -16.49 0.20
CA SER A 130 -5.23 -17.83 0.11
C SER A 130 -3.94 -17.94 0.91
N ILE A 131 -3.64 -19.14 1.41
CA ILE A 131 -2.31 -19.51 1.90
C ILE A 131 -1.35 -19.46 0.71
N VAL A 132 -0.26 -18.73 0.84
CA VAL A 132 0.75 -18.57 -0.21
C VAL A 132 1.90 -19.51 0.10
N GLU A 133 2.21 -20.41 -0.84
CA GLU A 133 3.26 -21.40 -0.64
C GLU A 133 4.63 -20.73 -0.47
N GLY A 134 5.31 -21.02 0.63
CA GLY A 134 6.62 -20.45 0.98
C GLY A 134 6.57 -19.04 1.57
N ILE A 135 5.40 -18.52 1.93
CA ILE A 135 5.26 -17.21 2.59
C ILE A 135 4.37 -17.32 3.82
N SER A 136 4.86 -16.91 4.98
CA SER A 136 4.02 -16.66 6.15
C SER A 136 3.58 -15.21 6.23
N LEU A 137 2.31 -15.02 6.60
CA LEU A 137 1.66 -13.73 6.72
C LEU A 137 1.03 -13.62 8.10
N SER A 138 1.32 -12.53 8.80
CA SER A 138 0.70 -12.21 10.08
C SER A 138 0.23 -10.77 10.10
N ILE A 139 -0.96 -10.54 10.65
CA ILE A 139 -1.58 -9.22 10.77
C ILE A 139 -1.81 -8.95 12.26
N ASP A 140 -1.29 -7.82 12.76
CA ASP A 140 -1.37 -7.50 14.19
C ASP A 140 -2.81 -7.22 14.66
N LYS A 141 -3.61 -6.56 13.82
CA LYS A 141 -5.00 -6.17 14.07
C LYS A 141 -5.87 -6.56 12.87
N PRO A 142 -6.25 -7.84 12.72
CA PRO A 142 -7.06 -8.31 11.59
C PRO A 142 -8.48 -7.72 11.59
N GLN A 143 -8.96 -7.23 12.74
CA GLN A 143 -10.23 -6.52 12.86
C GLN A 143 -10.00 -5.09 13.36
N LEU A 144 -10.66 -4.13 12.72
CA LEU A 144 -10.63 -2.72 13.07
C LEU A 144 -12.04 -2.21 13.36
N THR A 145 -12.21 -1.55 14.50
CA THR A 145 -13.47 -0.89 14.85
C THR A 145 -13.29 0.62 14.85
N PHE A 146 -14.11 1.30 14.05
CA PHE A 146 -14.17 2.76 13.97
C PHE A 146 -15.46 3.25 14.64
N SER A 147 -15.34 4.08 15.68
CA SER A 147 -16.48 4.70 16.36
C SER A 147 -17.05 5.90 15.60
N ASP A 148 -16.26 6.50 14.71
CA ASP A 148 -16.61 7.58 13.78
C ASP A 148 -15.67 7.50 12.55
N ALA A 149 -15.81 8.40 11.59
CA ALA A 149 -14.83 8.58 10.51
C ALA A 149 -13.44 8.82 11.09
N GLY A 150 -12.41 8.21 10.49
CA GLY A 150 -11.05 8.35 10.98
C GLY A 150 -10.03 7.50 10.23
N VAL A 151 -8.84 7.43 10.80
CA VAL A 151 -7.68 6.71 10.27
C VAL A 151 -7.11 5.79 11.34
N ASN A 152 -6.73 4.58 10.96
CA ASN A 152 -6.05 3.62 11.83
C ASN A 152 -4.91 2.92 11.06
N PHE A 153 -4.03 2.24 11.79
CA PHE A 153 -2.85 1.59 11.24
C PHE A 153 -2.79 0.12 11.62
N VAL A 154 -2.37 -0.69 10.64
CA VAL A 154 -2.24 -2.13 10.76
C VAL A 154 -0.85 -2.52 10.28
N ALA A 155 -0.19 -3.40 11.02
CA ALA A 155 1.08 -3.95 10.63
C ALA A 155 0.87 -5.31 9.97
N LEU A 156 1.37 -5.43 8.74
CA LEU A 156 1.44 -6.68 7.98
C LEU A 156 2.88 -7.17 8.04
N ASP A 157 3.07 -8.32 8.65
CA ASP A 157 4.34 -9.01 8.75
C ASP A 157 4.38 -10.11 7.71
N ILE A 158 5.40 -10.05 6.84
CA ILE A 158 5.62 -11.01 5.77
C ILE A 158 6.99 -11.64 5.99
N GLU A 159 7.04 -12.97 5.99
CA GLU A 159 8.27 -13.74 6.05
C GLU A 159 8.30 -14.74 4.88
N ILE A 160 9.41 -14.76 4.14
CA ILE A 160 9.69 -15.81 3.16
C ILE A 160 10.21 -17.00 3.94
N GLU A 161 9.49 -18.12 3.86
CA GLU A 161 9.88 -19.34 4.55
C GLU A 161 11.27 -19.82 4.09
N SER A 162 12.02 -20.43 5.00
CA SER A 162 13.38 -20.89 4.71
C SER A 162 13.47 -21.96 3.60
N ASP A 163 12.37 -22.67 3.34
CA ASP A 163 12.23 -23.68 2.29
C ASP A 163 11.48 -23.17 1.06
N ALA A 164 11.22 -21.85 0.96
CA ALA A 164 10.50 -21.26 -0.15
C ALA A 164 11.22 -21.48 -1.48
N ALA A 165 10.53 -22.13 -2.42
CA ALA A 165 11.02 -22.31 -3.77
C ALA A 165 11.02 -20.96 -4.53
N PRO A 166 12.04 -20.68 -5.36
CA PRO A 166 12.11 -19.45 -6.14
C PRO A 166 10.90 -19.24 -7.03
N GLY A 167 10.55 -17.97 -7.24
CA GLY A 167 9.49 -17.55 -8.15
C GLY A 167 8.60 -16.46 -7.55
N ILE A 168 7.76 -15.90 -8.42
CA ILE A 168 6.87 -14.79 -8.08
C ILE A 168 5.64 -15.34 -7.35
N ARG A 169 5.27 -14.70 -6.24
CA ARG A 169 4.07 -14.97 -5.47
C ARG A 169 3.17 -13.74 -5.50
N ILE A 170 1.94 -13.91 -5.96
CA ILE A 170 0.95 -12.84 -6.06
C ILE A 170 -0.27 -13.23 -5.23
N PHE A 171 -0.71 -12.32 -4.37
CA PHE A 171 -1.92 -12.48 -3.57
C PHE A 171 -2.56 -11.13 -3.24
N GLU A 172 -3.81 -11.17 -2.77
CA GLU A 172 -4.59 -9.98 -2.44
C GLU A 172 -4.91 -9.95 -0.95
N LEU A 173 -4.80 -8.76 -0.36
CA LEU A 173 -5.36 -8.43 0.95
C LEU A 173 -6.66 -7.67 0.74
N ASN A 174 -7.74 -8.12 1.35
CA ASN A 174 -9.06 -7.53 1.19
C ASN A 174 -9.47 -6.81 2.48
N LEU A 175 -9.97 -5.59 2.33
CA LEU A 175 -10.68 -4.86 3.38
C LEU A 175 -12.18 -5.08 3.21
N THR A 176 -12.78 -5.78 4.16
CA THR A 176 -14.19 -6.19 4.09
C THR A 176 -14.98 -5.72 5.30
N SER A 177 -16.30 -5.62 5.17
CA SER A 177 -17.21 -5.49 6.31
C SER A 177 -18.45 -6.35 6.04
N GLY A 178 -18.58 -7.44 6.78
CA GLY A 178 -19.57 -8.48 6.50
C GLY A 178 -19.30 -9.13 5.13
N VAL A 179 -20.21 -8.94 4.17
CA VAL A 179 -20.11 -9.51 2.81
C VAL A 179 -19.58 -8.48 1.79
N ARG A 180 -19.48 -7.20 2.17
CA ARG A 180 -19.06 -6.13 1.25
C ARG A 180 -17.54 -5.99 1.25
N LEU A 181 -16.95 -6.08 0.06
CA LEU A 181 -15.57 -5.64 -0.19
C LEU A 181 -15.55 -4.11 -0.31
N TYR A 182 -14.68 -3.47 0.46
CA TYR A 182 -14.48 -2.02 0.41
C TYR A 182 -13.28 -1.67 -0.45
N ASP A 183 -12.16 -2.36 -0.24
CA ASP A 183 -10.92 -2.10 -0.95
C ASP A 183 -10.00 -3.32 -0.92
N LYS A 184 -8.94 -3.33 -1.73
CA LYS A 184 -7.95 -4.41 -1.79
C LYS A 184 -6.54 -3.90 -2.07
N ILE A 185 -5.54 -4.64 -1.60
CA ILE A 185 -4.11 -4.42 -1.88
C ILE A 185 -3.57 -5.61 -2.65
N ASN A 186 -2.85 -5.34 -3.72
CA ASN A 186 -2.10 -6.36 -4.44
C ASN A 186 -0.70 -6.50 -3.82
N VAL A 187 -0.31 -7.73 -3.48
CA VAL A 187 1.03 -8.05 -2.99
C VAL A 187 1.73 -8.94 -4.00
N SER A 188 2.92 -8.53 -4.45
CA SER A 188 3.74 -9.26 -5.41
C SER A 188 5.17 -9.39 -4.88
N ILE A 189 5.57 -10.60 -4.52
CA ILE A 189 6.89 -10.89 -3.96
C ILE A 189 7.65 -11.79 -4.92
N ASP A 190 8.89 -11.44 -5.23
CA ASP A 190 9.77 -12.26 -6.08
C ASP A 190 10.83 -12.98 -5.25
N VAL A 191 10.60 -14.27 -4.98
CA VAL A 191 11.54 -15.09 -4.22
C VAL A 191 12.68 -15.53 -5.14
N ARG A 192 13.90 -15.17 -4.79
CA ARG A 192 15.13 -15.49 -5.51
C ARG A 192 16.10 -16.22 -4.58
N LEU A 193 17.02 -16.98 -5.16
CA LEU A 193 18.17 -17.49 -4.41
C LEU A 193 19.31 -16.45 -4.44
N PRO A 194 20.08 -16.32 -3.35
CA PRO A 194 21.25 -15.46 -3.34
C PRO A 194 22.29 -15.95 -4.35
N GLU A 195 22.95 -15.02 -5.04
CA GLU A 195 24.04 -15.36 -5.97
C GLU A 195 25.24 -15.99 -5.23
N HIS A 196 25.94 -16.92 -5.90
CA HIS A 196 27.02 -17.73 -5.34
C HIS A 196 28.11 -16.95 -4.59
N ARG A 197 28.37 -15.69 -4.97
CA ARG A 197 29.39 -14.86 -4.33
C ARG A 197 29.01 -14.43 -2.91
N VAL A 198 27.71 -14.23 -2.64
CA VAL A 198 27.16 -13.86 -1.32
C VAL A 198 27.14 -15.07 -0.38
N LEU A 199 26.87 -16.26 -0.92
CA LEU A 199 26.97 -17.51 -0.18
C LEU A 199 28.41 -17.73 0.30
N MET A 200 29.41 -17.58 -0.58
CA MET A 200 30.82 -17.77 -0.21
C MET A 200 31.31 -16.79 0.87
N ASP A 201 30.96 -15.50 0.81
CA ASP A 201 31.32 -14.54 1.87
C ASP A 201 30.63 -14.84 3.21
N SER A 202 29.39 -15.36 3.18
CA SER A 202 28.68 -15.82 4.39
C SER A 202 29.33 -17.07 5.01
N TYR A 203 29.82 -17.99 4.17
CA TYR A 203 30.62 -19.14 4.60
C TYR A 203 31.97 -18.72 5.22
N HIS A 204 32.58 -17.64 4.72
CA HIS A 204 33.83 -17.12 5.28
C HIS A 204 33.66 -16.42 6.64
N GLY A 205 32.45 -16.06 7.05
CA GLY A 205 32.14 -15.51 8.38
C GLY A 205 31.62 -16.50 9.43
N LEU A 206 31.07 -17.65 9.01
CA LEU A 206 30.46 -18.65 9.90
C LEU A 206 31.43 -19.74 10.38
N ASN A 207 32.63 -19.83 9.82
CA ASN A 207 33.60 -20.88 10.15
C ASN A 207 34.26 -20.73 11.53
N ASP A 208 33.91 -19.70 12.31
CA ASP A 208 34.43 -19.50 13.67
C ASP A 208 33.56 -20.15 14.78
N TRP A 209 32.33 -20.63 14.51
CA TRP A 209 31.42 -21.06 15.60
C TRP A 209 30.54 -22.30 15.42
N LEU A 210 30.48 -22.97 14.25
CA LEU A 210 29.66 -24.19 14.08
C LEU A 210 30.41 -25.26 13.25
N PRO A 211 30.31 -26.57 13.60
CA PRO A 211 30.94 -27.63 12.82
C PRO A 211 30.21 -27.85 11.48
N GLU A 212 31.02 -28.18 10.48
CA GLU A 212 30.73 -28.27 9.05
C GLU A 212 29.36 -28.89 8.69
N LEU A 213 28.51 -28.11 8.03
CA LEU A 213 27.42 -28.65 7.21
C LEU A 213 28.05 -29.31 5.98
N SER A 214 27.88 -30.63 5.84
CA SER A 214 28.51 -31.40 4.76
C SER A 214 27.96 -31.00 3.38
N PHE A 215 28.83 -31.00 2.38
CA PHE A 215 28.58 -30.68 0.96
C PHE A 215 27.36 -31.34 0.30
N TYR A 216 26.76 -32.36 0.92
CA TYR A 216 25.57 -33.06 0.41
C TYR A 216 24.26 -32.25 0.43
N GLN A 217 24.20 -31.09 1.10
CA GLN A 217 23.01 -30.23 1.10
C GLN A 217 23.01 -29.15 -0.01
N MET A 218 24.12 -29.00 -0.73
CA MET A 218 24.19 -28.17 -1.94
C MET A 218 23.89 -29.09 -3.12
N ASP A 219 22.62 -29.19 -3.50
CA ASP A 219 22.15 -30.04 -4.60
C ASP A 219 22.73 -29.56 -5.94
N PHE A 220 23.95 -29.99 -6.23
CA PHE A 220 24.63 -29.83 -7.52
C PHE A 220 24.14 -30.93 -8.45
N TYR A 221 23.09 -30.66 -9.22
CA TYR A 221 22.81 -31.39 -10.45
C TYR A 221 22.62 -30.43 -11.62
N GLY A 222 23.59 -30.49 -12.54
CA GLY A 222 23.42 -30.42 -14.00
C GLY A 222 23.07 -29.08 -14.61
#